data_AF-A0AAU9SCI2-F1
#
_entry.id   AF-A0AAU9SCI2-F1
#
_cell.length_a   1.000
_cell.length_b   1.000
_cell.length_c   1.000
_cell.angle_alpha   90.00
_cell.angle_beta   90.00
_cell.angle_gamma   90.00
#
_symmetry.space_group_name_H-M   'P 1'
#
loop_
_entity.id
_entity.type
_entity.pdbx_description
1 polymer ?
#
loop_
_entity_poly.entity_id
_entity_poly.type
_entity_poly.pdbx_seq_one_letter_code
_entity_poly.pdbx_strand_id
1 'polypeptide(L)'
;MCKLPIHRAEEIHLRDNLMMEVTQQGEFESLHRDLMVGFGTWDFDPVDLENPFPNNLLVPVSLQNYIAQQLPWIHYYEVPGAGHFLPFADGMADAIIMALLTRETTVPSMQ
;
A
#
# COMPACT_ATOMS: atom_id res chain seq x y z
N MET A 1 32.32 -6.58 -10.90
CA MET A 1 31.46 -7.38 -9.99
C MET A 1 31.37 -6.65 -8.67
N CYS A 2 30.30 -5.88 -8.45
CA CYS A 2 30.11 -5.16 -7.19
C CYS A 2 29.40 -6.12 -6.21
N LYS A 3 30.08 -6.51 -5.12
CA LYS A 3 29.47 -7.33 -4.07
C LYS A 3 28.47 -6.47 -3.31
N LEU A 4 27.20 -6.83 -3.34
CA LEU A 4 26.17 -6.21 -2.50
C LEU A 4 26.50 -6.53 -1.02
N PRO A 5 26.38 -5.55 -0.09
CA PRO A 5 26.66 -5.77 1.33
C PRO A 5 25.71 -6.83 1.92
N ILE A 6 26.21 -7.61 2.89
CA ILE A 6 25.56 -8.81 3.45
C ILE A 6 24.13 -8.53 3.96
N HIS A 7 23.90 -7.39 4.63
CA HIS A 7 22.56 -6.97 5.05
C HIS A 7 21.56 -6.83 3.90
N ARG A 8 22.02 -6.37 2.73
CA ARG A 8 21.18 -6.24 1.54
C ARG A 8 20.88 -7.60 0.91
N ALA A 9 21.75 -8.60 1.09
CA ALA A 9 21.51 -9.95 0.59
C ALA A 9 20.49 -10.74 1.43
N GLU A 10 20.50 -10.57 2.75
CA GLU A 10 19.49 -11.16 3.66
C GLU A 10 18.11 -10.55 3.42
N GLU A 11 18.03 -9.24 3.19
CA GLU A 11 16.78 -8.56 2.86
C GLU A 11 16.22 -8.98 1.49
N ILE A 12 17.09 -9.17 0.48
CA ILE A 12 16.70 -9.72 -0.82
C ILE A 12 16.14 -11.14 -0.65
N HIS A 13 16.79 -11.99 0.14
CA HIS A 13 16.34 -13.36 0.37
C HIS A 13 14.96 -13.41 1.08
N LEU A 14 14.70 -12.50 2.02
CA LEU A 14 13.39 -12.36 2.66
C LEU A 14 12.32 -11.93 1.66
N ARG A 15 12.63 -10.99 0.75
CA ARG A 15 11.70 -10.56 -0.32
C ARG A 15 11.43 -11.67 -1.33
N ASP A 16 12.44 -12.44 -1.70
CA ASP A 16 12.29 -13.58 -2.61
C ASP A 16 11.41 -14.68 -1.99
N ASN A 17 11.59 -14.95 -0.69
CA ASN A 17 10.73 -15.88 0.05
C ASN A 17 9.29 -15.36 0.18
N LEU A 18 9.11 -14.06 0.45
CA LEU A 18 7.78 -13.44 0.50
C LEU A 18 7.06 -13.53 -0.85
N MET A 19 7.76 -13.25 -1.95
CA MET A 19 7.15 -13.35 -3.29
C MET A 19 6.79 -14.79 -3.63
N MET A 20 7.62 -15.77 -3.24
CA MET A 20 7.27 -17.20 -3.36
C MET A 20 6.01 -17.57 -2.57
N GLU A 21 5.85 -17.04 -1.35
CA GLU A 21 4.69 -17.31 -0.51
C GLU A 21 3.42 -16.67 -1.08
N VAL A 22 3.50 -15.39 -1.49
CA VAL A 22 2.38 -14.64 -2.08
C VAL A 22 1.95 -15.24 -3.43
N THR A 23 2.86 -15.84 -4.19
CA THR A 23 2.58 -16.46 -5.49
C THR A 23 2.49 -18.00 -5.46
N GLN A 24 2.32 -18.60 -4.27
CA GLN A 24 2.30 -20.07 -4.11
C GLN A 24 1.24 -20.78 -4.97
N GLN A 25 0.15 -20.10 -5.33
CA GLN A 25 -0.95 -20.64 -6.16
C GLN A 25 -0.74 -20.37 -7.65
N GLY A 26 0.39 -19.77 -8.03
CA GLY A 26 0.70 -19.30 -9.37
C GLY A 26 0.24 -17.87 -9.62
N GLU A 27 0.82 -17.23 -10.64
CA GLU A 27 0.57 -15.81 -10.94
C GLU A 27 -0.90 -15.49 -11.20
N PHE A 28 -1.65 -16.42 -11.79
CA PHE A 28 -3.06 -16.20 -12.11
C PHE A 28 -3.95 -16.15 -10.86
N GLU A 29 -3.83 -17.16 -9.98
CA GLU A 29 -4.67 -17.24 -8.79
C GLU A 29 -4.22 -16.27 -7.68
N SER A 30 -2.96 -15.87 -7.68
CA SER A 30 -2.44 -14.84 -6.78
C SER A 30 -2.60 -13.43 -7.39
N LEU A 31 -1.74 -13.07 -8.34
CA LEU A 31 -1.63 -11.68 -8.81
C LEU A 31 -2.81 -11.23 -9.66
N HIS A 32 -3.20 -12.02 -10.68
CA HIS A 32 -4.29 -11.62 -11.56
C HIS A 32 -5.62 -11.58 -10.81
N ARG A 33 -5.86 -12.54 -9.91
CA ARG A 33 -7.05 -12.57 -9.08
C ARG A 33 -7.12 -11.40 -8.10
N ASP A 34 -6.00 -11.04 -7.46
CA ASP A 34 -5.93 -9.86 -6.59
C ASP A 34 -6.19 -8.58 -7.37
N LEU A 35 -5.66 -8.47 -8.60
CA LEU A 35 -5.94 -7.33 -9.47
C LEU A 35 -7.41 -7.31 -9.93
N MET A 36 -8.00 -8.46 -10.27
CA MET A 36 -9.41 -8.56 -10.63
C MET A 36 -10.33 -8.20 -9.47
N VAL A 37 -9.97 -8.55 -8.23
CA VAL A 37 -10.73 -8.12 -7.06
C VAL A 37 -10.49 -6.63 -6.84
N GLY A 38 -9.25 -6.16 -6.74
CA GLY A 38 -8.92 -4.76 -6.42
C GLY A 38 -9.37 -3.72 -7.45
N PHE A 39 -9.42 -4.09 -8.74
CA PHE A 39 -9.74 -3.18 -9.85
C PHE A 39 -10.95 -3.64 -10.69
N GLY A 40 -11.59 -4.75 -10.34
CA GLY A 40 -12.79 -5.24 -11.01
C GLY A 40 -14.03 -4.44 -10.65
N THR A 41 -15.17 -4.88 -11.18
CA THR A 41 -16.48 -4.35 -10.80
C THR A 41 -16.93 -4.97 -9.49
N TRP A 42 -17.25 -4.13 -8.51
CA TRP A 42 -17.79 -4.57 -7.23
C TRP A 42 -19.32 -4.38 -7.26
N ASP A 43 -20.06 -5.37 -6.77
CA ASP A 43 -21.54 -5.30 -6.62
C ASP A 43 -21.98 -4.46 -5.42
N PHE A 44 -21.00 -3.98 -4.65
CA PHE A 44 -21.20 -3.01 -3.59
C PHE A 44 -20.20 -1.90 -3.79
N ASP A 45 -20.50 -0.80 -3.16
CA ASP A 45 -19.80 0.41 -3.39
C ASP A 45 -19.10 0.86 -2.10
N PRO A 46 -17.89 1.41 -2.16
CA PRO A 46 -17.20 1.90 -0.97
C PRO A 46 -17.96 3.03 -0.24
N VAL A 47 -18.91 3.67 -0.93
CA VAL A 47 -19.80 4.71 -0.37
C VAL A 47 -21.24 4.70 -0.95
N ASP A 48 -21.57 3.79 -1.90
CA ASP A 48 -22.78 3.70 -2.75
C ASP A 48 -22.83 4.51 -4.09
N LEU A 49 -21.71 4.93 -4.72
CA LEU A 49 -21.61 5.70 -5.98
C LEU A 49 -20.99 5.14 -7.32
N GLU A 50 -21.67 5.54 -8.41
CA GLU A 50 -21.22 5.56 -9.82
C GLU A 50 -20.07 6.55 -10.13
N ASN A 51 -19.25 6.21 -11.15
CA ASN A 51 -17.95 6.82 -11.50
C ASN A 51 -18.04 8.16 -12.28
N PRO A 52 -17.44 9.26 -11.79
CA PRO A 52 -17.47 10.55 -12.49
C PRO A 52 -16.25 10.89 -13.38
N PHE A 53 -15.23 10.03 -13.56
CA PHE A 53 -14.04 10.38 -14.37
C PHE A 53 -13.65 9.30 -15.41
N PRO A 54 -13.58 9.65 -16.72
CA PRO A 54 -13.40 8.68 -17.80
C PRO A 54 -11.93 8.29 -18.10
N ASN A 55 -10.96 8.75 -17.31
CA ASN A 55 -9.56 8.36 -17.43
C ASN A 55 -8.84 8.76 -16.15
N ASN A 56 -8.43 7.82 -15.29
CA ASN A 56 -7.27 8.00 -14.41
C ASN A 56 -6.75 6.63 -13.94
N LEU A 57 -5.46 6.43 -14.13
CA LEU A 57 -4.69 5.26 -13.72
C LEU A 57 -4.15 5.49 -12.30
N LEU A 58 -4.29 4.46 -11.46
CA LEU A 58 -3.90 4.36 -10.05
C LEU A 58 -4.69 5.26 -9.06
N VAL A 59 -5.30 4.56 -8.09
CA VAL A 59 -6.14 5.02 -6.96
C VAL A 59 -6.05 6.52 -6.64
N PRO A 60 -7.09 7.32 -6.96
CA PRO A 60 -7.09 8.75 -6.68
C PRO A 60 -7.09 9.03 -5.17
N VAL A 61 -6.23 9.95 -4.72
CA VAL A 61 -6.24 10.49 -3.34
C VAL A 61 -7.62 11.06 -2.98
N SER A 62 -8.30 11.66 -3.97
CA SER A 62 -9.66 12.20 -3.80
C SER A 62 -10.68 11.15 -3.37
N LEU A 63 -10.59 9.91 -3.86
CA LEU A 63 -11.50 8.82 -3.47
C LEU A 63 -11.28 8.43 -2.01
N GLN A 64 -10.02 8.26 -1.59
CA GLN A 64 -9.68 7.91 -0.21
C GLN A 64 -10.12 9.01 0.77
N ASN A 65 -9.89 10.27 0.40
CA ASN A 65 -10.32 11.43 1.18
C ASN A 65 -11.86 11.48 1.32
N TYR A 66 -12.60 11.24 0.23
CA TYR A 66 -14.06 11.18 0.25
C TYR A 66 -14.58 10.09 1.20
N ILE A 67 -14.04 8.87 1.13
CA ILE A 67 -14.43 7.76 2.02
C ILE A 67 -14.21 8.13 3.50
N ALA A 68 -13.07 8.75 3.81
CA ALA A 68 -12.75 9.16 5.19
C ALA A 68 -13.72 10.23 5.73
N GLN A 69 -14.21 11.13 4.88
CA GLN A 69 -15.22 12.12 5.28
C GLN A 69 -16.58 11.48 5.59
N GLN A 70 -16.93 10.40 4.91
CA GLN A 70 -18.22 9.71 5.06
C GLN A 70 -18.24 8.74 6.24
N LEU A 71 -17.07 8.26 6.67
CA LEU A 71 -16.91 7.30 7.75
C LEU A 71 -16.08 7.93 8.89
N PRO A 72 -16.71 8.63 9.87
CA PRO A 72 -16.01 9.42 10.87
C PRO A 72 -15.09 8.63 11.82
N TRP A 73 -15.20 7.30 11.82
CA TRP A 73 -14.32 6.41 12.59
C TRP A 73 -12.99 6.12 11.87
N ILE A 74 -12.87 6.49 10.60
CA ILE A 74 -11.63 6.39 9.83
C ILE A 74 -10.77 7.62 10.11
N HIS A 75 -9.58 7.38 10.64
CA HIS A 75 -8.55 8.40 10.79
C HIS A 75 -7.65 8.37 9.55
N TYR A 76 -7.82 9.36 8.67
CA TYR A 76 -7.09 9.45 7.41
C TYR A 76 -5.87 10.36 7.52
N TYR A 77 -4.74 9.92 6.95
CA TYR A 77 -3.46 10.61 6.99
C TYR A 77 -2.86 10.69 5.58
N GLU A 78 -2.61 11.90 5.09
CA GLU A 78 -1.89 12.15 3.85
C GLU A 78 -0.45 12.58 4.17
N VAL A 79 0.53 12.01 3.46
CA VAL A 79 1.93 12.42 3.54
C VAL A 79 2.30 13.10 2.21
N PRO A 80 2.42 14.44 2.18
CA PRO A 80 2.72 15.17 0.95
C PRO A 80 4.03 14.71 0.31
N GLY A 81 4.01 14.48 -1.01
CA GLY A 81 5.20 14.05 -1.76
C GLY A 81 5.55 12.57 -1.62
N ALA A 82 4.82 11.81 -0.79
CA ALA A 82 4.97 10.36 -0.71
C ALA A 82 4.03 9.65 -1.70
N GLY A 83 4.49 8.52 -2.25
CA GLY A 83 3.72 7.68 -3.16
C GLY A 83 3.28 6.35 -2.53
N HIS A 84 2.65 5.49 -3.34
CA HIS A 84 2.16 4.17 -2.91
C HIS A 84 3.23 3.26 -2.27
N PHE A 85 4.50 3.49 -2.59
CA PHE A 85 5.61 2.69 -2.08
C PHE A 85 6.20 3.24 -0.77
N LEU A 86 5.55 4.23 -0.14
CA LEU A 86 6.00 4.79 1.15
C LEU A 86 6.33 3.71 2.19
N PRO A 87 5.53 2.64 2.39
CA PRO A 87 5.84 1.61 3.38
C PRO A 87 7.14 0.84 3.10
N PHE A 88 7.65 0.85 1.86
CA PHE A 88 8.89 0.16 1.50
C PHE A 88 10.15 1.03 1.67
N ALA A 89 9.99 2.31 2.01
CA ALA A 89 11.14 3.12 2.41
C ALA A 89 11.71 2.57 3.73
N ASP A 90 13.05 2.57 3.86
CA ASP A 90 13.75 1.99 5.00
C ASP A 90 13.21 2.54 6.33
N GLY A 91 12.76 1.64 7.20
CA GLY A 91 12.19 1.97 8.53
C GLY A 91 10.79 2.58 8.53
N MET A 92 10.19 2.83 7.35
CA MET A 92 8.89 3.51 7.27
C MET A 92 7.72 2.61 7.68
N ALA A 93 7.74 1.32 7.35
CA ALA A 93 6.72 0.37 7.80
C ALA A 93 6.57 0.35 9.33
N ASP A 94 7.70 0.22 10.04
CA ASP A 94 7.73 0.23 11.50
C ASP A 94 7.25 1.56 12.06
N ALA A 95 7.68 2.68 11.47
CA ALA A 95 7.24 4.00 11.88
C ALA A 95 5.72 4.20 11.70
N ILE A 96 5.16 3.73 10.58
CA ILE A 96 3.70 3.77 10.32
C ILE A 96 2.96 2.95 11.37
N ILE A 97 3.39 1.70 11.62
CA ILE A 97 2.74 0.82 12.60
C ILE A 97 2.81 1.45 14.00
N MET A 98 3.98 1.96 14.39
CA MET A 98 4.15 2.62 15.68
C MET A 98 3.28 3.85 15.83
N ALA A 99 3.20 4.70 14.80
CA ALA A 99 2.32 5.88 14.81
C ALA A 99 0.84 5.49 14.97
N LEU A 100 0.39 4.42 14.30
CA LEU A 100 -1.00 3.94 14.40
C LEU A 100 -1.31 3.31 15.77
N LEU A 101 -0.37 2.57 16.35
CA LEU A 101 -0.57 1.89 17.64
C LEU A 101 -0.46 2.81 18.85
N THR A 102 0.48 3.77 18.80
CA THR A 102 0.76 4.68 19.93
C THR A 102 0.03 6.01 19.82
N ARG A 103 -0.44 6.37 18.61
CA ARG A 103 -0.94 7.71 18.25
C ARG A 103 0.11 8.82 18.38
N GLU A 104 1.39 8.48 18.45
CA GLU A 104 2.50 9.43 18.49
C GLU A 104 3.01 9.70 17.07
N THR A 105 3.01 10.97 16.65
CA THR A 105 3.48 11.39 15.31
C THR A 105 4.94 11.82 15.35
N THR A 106 5.86 10.88 15.53
CA THR A 106 7.29 11.13 15.27
C THR A 106 7.60 10.66 13.87
N VAL A 107 7.57 11.57 12.89
CA VAL A 107 7.93 11.25 11.50
C VAL A 107 9.46 11.10 11.42
N PRO A 108 9.99 9.92 11.04
CA PRO A 108 11.42 9.78 10.83
C PRO A 108 11.88 10.70 9.69
N SER A 109 13.00 11.38 9.87
CA SER A 109 13.65 12.17 8.84
C SER A 109 13.90 11.31 7.61
N MET A 110 13.25 11.64 6.49
CA MET A 110 13.49 11.02 5.19
C MET A 110 14.89 11.48 4.70
N GLN A 111 15.90 10.61 4.81
CA GLN A 111 17.24 10.80 4.23
C GLN A 111 17.30 10.22 2.82
#